data_AF-A0A9K3HYD7-F1
#
_entry.id   AF-A0A9K3HYD7-F1
#
_cell.length_a   1.000
_cell.length_b   1.000
_cell.length_c   1.000
_cell.angle_alpha   90.00
_cell.angle_beta   90.00
_cell.angle_gamma   90.00
#
_symmetry.space_group_name_H-M   'P 1'
#
loop_
_entity.id
_entity.type
_entity.pdbx_description
1 polymer ?
#
loop_
_entity_poly.entity_id
_entity_poly.type
_entity_poly.pdbx_seq_one_letter_code
_entity_poly.pdbx_strand_id
1 'polypeptide(L)'
;MSSSSTSGLIRRPRLFKVDLDGNVYCHHDILAVVRVAGLKSQRHGEEFYGCSHWPRGDCKFFLWKQDVDNMFLERSYGTSTTVTYKDMKIKNLELQNQLLIEENNNLKAMRCDPKMKSKKLYVLSFLIASAILLYLWN
;
A
#
# COMPACT_ATOMS: atom_id res chain seq x y z
N MET A 1 8.09 -34.49 44.51
CA MET A 1 7.05 -33.83 43.69
C MET A 1 7.76 -32.76 42.87
N SER A 2 8.04 -33.04 41.60
CA SER A 2 8.86 -32.17 40.76
C SER A 2 7.95 -31.23 39.97
N SER A 3 7.99 -29.96 40.31
CA SER A 3 7.35 -28.86 39.62
C SER A 3 8.11 -28.55 38.33
N SER A 4 7.71 -29.17 37.22
CA SER A 4 8.18 -28.79 35.89
C SER A 4 7.44 -27.54 35.44
N SER A 5 8.05 -26.37 35.70
CA SER A 5 7.65 -25.09 35.12
C SER A 5 7.93 -25.12 33.61
N THR A 6 6.96 -25.59 32.81
CA THR A 6 6.97 -25.37 31.36
C THR A 6 6.65 -23.92 31.10
N SER A 7 7.66 -23.06 31.16
CA SER A 7 7.64 -21.75 30.52
C SER A 7 7.28 -21.96 29.06
N GLY A 8 6.02 -21.69 28.70
CA GLY A 8 5.53 -21.73 27.33
C GLY A 8 6.39 -20.81 26.49
N LEU A 9 7.32 -21.40 25.73
CA LEU A 9 8.10 -20.70 24.73
C LEU A 9 7.10 -20.13 23.74
N ILE A 10 6.83 -18.82 23.84
CA ILE A 10 6.15 -18.05 22.79
C ILE A 10 7.02 -18.23 21.55
N ARG A 11 6.68 -19.20 20.69
CA ARG A 11 7.36 -19.47 19.44
C ARG A 11 7.10 -18.29 18.52
N ARG A 12 7.94 -17.26 18.59
CA ARG A 12 7.87 -16.14 17.66
C ARG A 12 8.19 -16.69 16.26
N PRO A 13 7.22 -16.71 15.32
CA PRO A 13 7.49 -17.20 13.97
C PRO A 13 8.54 -16.30 13.32
N ARG A 14 9.58 -16.89 12.71
CA ARG A 14 10.57 -16.15 11.92
C ARG A 14 9.95 -15.81 10.58
N LEU A 15 9.15 -14.76 10.58
CA LEU A 15 8.47 -14.24 9.41
C LEU A 15 9.51 -13.61 8.46
N PHE A 16 9.63 -14.14 7.24
CA PHE A 16 10.62 -13.66 6.26
C PHE A 16 10.20 -12.32 5.67
N LYS A 17 8.97 -12.23 5.16
CA LYS A 17 8.39 -11.01 4.57
C LYS A 17 6.86 -11.09 4.58
N VAL A 18 6.22 -9.96 4.90
CA VAL A 18 4.78 -9.73 4.73
C VAL A 18 4.57 -8.37 4.08
N ASP A 19 3.61 -8.27 3.17
CA ASP A 19 3.27 -7.01 2.50
C ASP A 19 2.19 -6.20 3.22
N LEU A 20 1.83 -5.08 2.61
CA LEU A 20 0.71 -4.24 3.01
C LEU A 20 -0.64 -4.83 2.60
N ASP A 21 -0.83 -6.13 2.43
CA ASP A 21 -2.14 -6.77 2.34
C ASP A 21 -2.24 -7.96 3.32
N GLY A 22 -1.20 -8.18 4.13
CA GLY A 22 -1.09 -9.32 5.04
C GLY A 22 -0.66 -10.61 4.35
N ASN A 23 -0.20 -10.52 3.09
CA ASN A 23 0.29 -11.67 2.35
C ASN A 23 1.66 -12.10 2.89
N VAL A 24 1.81 -13.40 3.15
CA VAL A 24 3.05 -14.00 3.64
C VAL A 24 3.87 -14.50 2.46
N TYR A 25 5.17 -14.22 2.45
CA TYR A 25 6.10 -14.64 1.39
C TYR A 25 7.05 -15.71 1.88
N CYS A 26 7.35 -16.68 1.02
CA CYS A 26 8.35 -17.70 1.28
C CYS A 26 9.77 -17.23 0.92
N HIS A 27 10.80 -18.05 1.14
CA HIS A 27 12.20 -17.65 0.90
C HIS A 27 12.58 -17.43 -0.57
N HIS A 28 11.73 -17.79 -1.52
CA HIS A 28 11.89 -17.41 -2.93
C HIS A 28 11.36 -16.00 -3.24
N ASP A 29 10.92 -15.26 -2.22
CA ASP A 29 10.25 -13.97 -2.37
C ASP A 29 8.96 -14.03 -3.21
N ILE A 30 8.25 -15.15 -3.12
CA ILE A 30 6.94 -15.37 -3.76
C ILE A 30 5.89 -15.69 -2.72
N LEU A 31 4.63 -15.44 -3.06
CA LEU A 31 3.47 -15.65 -2.20
C LEU A 31 3.44 -17.09 -1.65
N ALA A 32 3.39 -17.21 -0.33
CA ALA A 32 3.20 -18.48 0.35
C ALA A 32 1.73 -18.91 0.22
N VAL A 33 1.52 -20.20 0.03
CA VAL A 33 0.19 -20.79 -0.16
C VAL A 33 -0.29 -21.36 1.17
N VAL A 34 -1.55 -21.08 1.52
CA VAL A 34 -2.21 -21.69 2.67
C VAL A 34 -2.58 -23.14 2.34
N ARG A 35 -2.20 -24.06 3.23
CA ARG A 35 -2.49 -25.49 3.13
C ARG A 35 -3.02 -26.00 4.46
N VAL A 36 -3.71 -27.14 4.42
CA VAL A 36 -4.26 -27.79 5.61
C VAL A 36 -3.40 -29.00 5.98
N ALA A 37 -3.10 -29.14 7.27
CA ALA A 37 -2.32 -30.25 7.78
C ALA A 37 -3.09 -31.58 7.70
N GLY A 38 -2.50 -32.57 7.04
CA GLY A 38 -3.08 -33.90 6.86
C GLY A 38 -3.14 -34.73 8.15
N LEU A 39 -3.77 -35.90 8.06
CA LEU A 39 -4.11 -36.79 9.20
C LEU A 39 -2.92 -37.25 10.05
N LYS A 40 -1.69 -37.19 9.52
CA LYS A 40 -0.47 -37.60 10.23
C LYS A 40 0.11 -36.51 11.14
N SER A 41 -0.41 -35.29 11.07
CA SER A 41 0.03 -34.17 11.90
C SER A 41 -0.64 -34.20 13.26
N GLN A 42 0.07 -33.81 14.33
CA GLN A 42 -0.55 -33.54 15.64
C GLN A 42 -1.54 -32.37 15.58
N ARG A 43 -1.30 -31.40 14.68
CA ARG A 43 -2.17 -30.25 14.38
C ARG A 43 -3.03 -30.54 13.16
N HIS A 44 -3.64 -31.72 13.09
CA HIS A 44 -4.46 -32.11 11.95
C HIS A 44 -5.64 -31.15 11.74
N GLY A 45 -5.90 -30.78 10.49
CA GLY A 45 -6.98 -29.85 10.13
C GLY A 45 -6.59 -28.38 10.28
N GLU A 46 -5.44 -28.07 10.87
CA GLU A 46 -4.97 -26.69 11.01
C GLU A 46 -4.28 -26.17 9.74
N GLU A 47 -4.37 -24.87 9.53
CA GLU A 47 -3.82 -24.18 8.36
C GLU A 47 -2.38 -23.73 8.59
N PHE A 48 -1.56 -23.86 7.55
CA PHE A 48 -0.18 -23.38 7.52
C PHE A 48 0.17 -22.75 6.17
N TYR A 49 1.06 -21.76 6.20
CA TYR A 49 1.71 -21.21 5.02
C TYR A 49 2.87 -22.09 4.60
N GLY A 50 2.94 -22.43 3.32
CA GLY A 50 4.08 -23.15 2.73
C GLY A 50 4.49 -22.58 1.36
N CYS A 51 5.66 -22.95 0.88
CA CYS A 51 6.14 -22.52 -0.44
C CYS A 51 5.18 -22.96 -1.56
N SER A 52 4.90 -22.08 -2.51
CA SER A 52 4.06 -22.39 -3.69
C SER A 52 4.67 -23.51 -4.55
N HIS A 53 6.00 -23.56 -4.70
CA HIS A 53 6.73 -24.61 -5.43
C HIS A 53 6.73 -26.01 -4.79
N TRP A 54 6.00 -26.24 -3.69
CA TRP A 54 5.93 -27.58 -3.11
C TRP A 54 5.24 -28.59 -4.05
N PRO A 55 5.73 -29.85 -4.18
CA PRO A 55 6.90 -30.42 -3.49
C PRO A 55 8.23 -30.23 -4.23
N ARG A 56 8.21 -29.96 -5.54
CA ARG A 56 9.42 -29.91 -6.38
C ARG A 56 9.95 -28.47 -6.47
N GLY A 57 11.09 -28.20 -5.84
CA GLY A 57 11.69 -26.86 -5.80
C GLY A 57 11.19 -25.99 -4.65
N ASP A 58 10.72 -26.62 -3.57
CA ASP A 58 10.32 -25.94 -2.33
C ASP A 58 11.53 -25.43 -1.51
N CYS A 59 11.42 -24.22 -0.96
CA CYS A 59 12.43 -23.60 -0.09
C CYS A 59 12.30 -23.98 1.40
N LYS A 60 11.50 -25.00 1.72
CA LYS A 60 11.21 -25.47 3.09
C LYS A 60 10.57 -24.42 3.99
N PHE A 61 9.99 -23.38 3.39
CA PHE A 61 9.24 -22.37 4.12
C PHE A 61 7.98 -22.99 4.73
N PHE A 62 7.80 -22.79 6.02
CA PHE A 62 6.67 -23.30 6.79
C PHE A 62 6.37 -22.38 7.97
N LEU A 63 5.13 -21.94 8.11
CA LEU A 63 4.62 -21.23 9.29
C LEU A 63 3.17 -21.60 9.55
N TRP A 64 2.80 -21.88 10.80
CA TRP A 64 1.40 -22.06 11.16
C TRP A 64 0.63 -20.75 11.04
N LYS A 65 -0.56 -20.80 10.45
CA LYS A 65 -1.36 -19.59 10.23
C LYS A 65 -1.75 -18.93 11.55
N GLN A 66 -2.17 -19.74 12.54
CA GLN A 66 -2.50 -19.24 13.86
C GLN A 66 -1.33 -18.52 14.56
N ASP A 67 -0.10 -19.02 14.40
CA ASP A 67 1.09 -18.40 15.01
C ASP A 67 1.36 -17.02 14.37
N VAL A 68 1.08 -16.89 13.07
CA VAL A 68 1.19 -15.62 12.32
C VAL A 68 0.08 -14.65 12.74
N ASP A 69 -1.17 -15.10 12.82
CA ASP A 69 -2.31 -14.29 13.26
C ASP A 69 -2.10 -13.74 14.68
N ASN A 70 -1.60 -14.58 15.59
CA ASN A 70 -1.27 -14.17 16.96
C ASN A 70 -0.17 -13.11 17.01
N MET A 71 0.81 -13.15 16.09
CA MET A 71 1.87 -12.13 16.03
C MET A 71 1.32 -10.73 15.70
N PHE A 72 0.27 -10.65 14.89
CA PHE A 72 -0.40 -9.39 14.58
C PHE A 72 -1.29 -8.92 15.74
N LEU A 73 -1.86 -9.85 16.51
CA LEU A 73 -2.62 -9.51 17.72
C LEU A 73 -1.70 -8.99 18.84
N GLU A 74 -0.61 -9.67 19.17
CA GLU A 74 0.29 -9.28 20.27
C GLU A 74 0.91 -7.88 20.08
N ARG A 75 1.22 -7.48 18.84
CA ARG A 75 1.76 -6.15 18.55
C ARG A 75 0.76 -5.02 18.85
N SER A 76 -0.54 -5.32 18.85
CA SER A 76 -1.60 -4.35 19.11
C SER A 76 -1.79 -4.03 20.61
N TYR A 77 -1.35 -4.90 21.52
CA TYR A 77 -1.55 -4.74 22.97
C TYR A 77 -0.41 -4.00 23.69
N GLY A 78 0.75 -3.78 23.05
CA GLY A 78 1.92 -3.11 23.65
C GLY A 78 2.03 -1.60 23.36
N THR A 79 1.24 -1.10 22.42
CA THR A 79 1.18 0.33 22.07
C THR A 79 -0.28 0.72 22.10
N SER A 80 -0.69 1.70 22.91
CA SER A 80 -2.10 2.02 23.25
C SER A 80 -2.98 2.50 22.07
N THR A 81 -2.57 2.28 20.83
CA THR A 81 -3.37 2.48 19.63
C THR A 81 -3.28 1.22 18.79
N THR A 82 -4.38 0.49 18.69
CA THR A 82 -4.55 -0.60 17.74
C THR A 82 -4.57 -0.01 16.33
N VAL A 83 -3.40 0.33 15.78
CA VAL A 83 -3.28 0.74 14.38
C VAL A 83 -3.45 -0.52 13.56
N THR A 84 -4.67 -0.77 13.12
CA THR A 84 -4.97 -1.93 12.29
C THR A 84 -4.35 -1.73 10.91
N TYR A 85 -4.12 -2.84 10.22
CA TYR A 85 -3.71 -2.80 8.82
C TYR A 85 -4.60 -1.88 7.97
N LYS A 86 -5.93 -1.89 8.23
CA LYS A 86 -6.90 -1.01 7.56
C LYS A 86 -6.59 0.46 7.80
N ASP A 87 -6.20 0.84 9.01
CA ASP A 87 -5.89 2.24 9.35
C ASP A 87 -4.66 2.76 8.61
N MET A 88 -3.63 1.91 8.45
CA MET A 88 -2.46 2.29 7.64
C MET A 88 -2.81 2.43 6.16
N LYS A 89 -3.63 1.52 5.61
CA LYS A 89 -4.10 1.61 4.22
C LYS A 89 -4.92 2.88 3.98
N ILE A 90 -5.80 3.22 4.92
CA ILE A 90 -6.61 4.45 4.87
C ILE A 90 -5.70 5.68 4.86
N LYS A 91 -4.73 5.78 5.79
CA LYS A 91 -3.79 6.91 5.81
C LYS A 91 -2.95 7.04 4.54
N ASN A 92 -2.54 5.92 3.95
CA ASN A 92 -1.79 5.94 2.70
C ASN A 92 -2.64 6.47 1.54
N LEU A 93 -3.89 5.99 1.43
CA LEU A 93 -4.85 6.47 0.44
C LEU A 93 -5.20 7.95 0.64
N GLU A 94 -5.38 8.39 1.89
CA GLU A 94 -5.60 9.80 2.22
C GLU A 94 -4.43 10.68 1.75
N LEU A 95 -3.20 10.24 2.00
CA LEU A 95 -1.99 10.94 1.54
C LEU A 95 -1.91 11.02 0.01
N GLN A 96 -2.18 9.92 -0.69
CA GLN A 96 -2.21 9.92 -2.15
C GLN A 96 -3.26 10.90 -2.72
N ASN A 97 -4.47 10.92 -2.13
CA ASN A 97 -5.51 11.87 -2.52
C ASN A 97 -5.08 13.32 -2.29
N GLN A 98 -4.41 13.62 -1.18
CA GLN A 98 -3.90 14.98 -0.91
C GLN A 98 -2.89 15.43 -1.95
N LEU A 99 -1.92 14.57 -2.30
CA LEU A 99 -0.92 14.88 -3.32
C LEU A 99 -1.55 15.11 -4.70
N LEU A 100 -2.55 14.30 -5.07
CA LEU A 100 -3.29 14.48 -6.31
C LEU A 100 -4.08 15.79 -6.35
N ILE A 101 -4.68 16.20 -5.23
CA ILE A 101 -5.40 17.47 -5.13
C ILE A 101 -4.42 18.65 -5.29
N GLU A 102 -3.27 18.58 -4.64
CA GLU A 102 -2.22 19.61 -4.74
C GLU A 102 -1.71 19.75 -6.18
N GLU A 103 -1.39 18.64 -6.85
CA GLU A 103 -0.97 18.64 -8.25
C GLU A 103 -2.06 19.22 -9.17
N ASN A 104 -3.32 18.85 -8.98
CA ASN A 104 -4.43 19.38 -9.77
C ASN A 104 -4.57 20.91 -9.60
N ASN A 105 -4.41 21.40 -8.38
CA ASN A 105 -4.45 22.83 -8.09
C ASN A 105 -3.27 23.57 -8.75
N ASN A 106 -2.07 22.99 -8.71
CA ASN A 106 -0.89 23.54 -9.37
C ASN A 106 -1.09 23.62 -10.90
N LEU A 107 -1.57 22.54 -11.52
CA LEU A 107 -1.88 22.50 -12.96
C LEU A 107 -2.96 23.52 -13.35
N LYS A 108 -3.97 23.74 -12.50
CA LYS A 108 -4.97 24.80 -12.69
C LYS A 108 -4.36 26.19 -12.60
N ALA A 109 -3.47 26.43 -11.64
CA ALA A 109 -2.77 27.70 -11.50
C ALA A 109 -1.89 28.00 -12.74
N MET A 110 -1.15 27.00 -13.25
CA MET A 110 -0.38 27.12 -14.49
C MET A 110 -1.26 27.43 -15.71
N ARG A 111 -2.46 26.81 -15.82
CA ARG A 111 -3.41 27.11 -16.91
C ARG A 111 -4.05 28.50 -16.80
N CYS A 112 -4.20 29.01 -15.59
CA CYS A 112 -4.84 30.28 -15.30
C CYS A 112 -3.88 31.48 -15.32
N ASP A 113 -2.70 31.35 -15.93
CA ASP A 113 -1.76 32.48 -16.05
C ASP A 113 -2.36 33.61 -16.92
N PRO A 114 -2.77 34.75 -16.33
CA PRO A 114 -3.56 35.79 -17.03
C PRO A 114 -2.72 36.61 -18.00
N LYS A 115 -1.38 36.52 -17.92
CA LYS A 115 -0.44 37.32 -18.72
C LYS A 115 -0.51 37.03 -20.22
N MET A 116 -0.97 35.84 -20.62
CA MET A 116 -1.09 35.48 -22.04
C MET A 116 -2.44 35.91 -22.66
N LYS A 117 -3.51 36.00 -21.85
CA LYS A 117 -4.84 36.39 -22.33
C LYS A 117 -4.97 37.90 -22.56
N SER A 118 -4.41 38.74 -21.68
CA SER A 118 -4.55 40.20 -21.83
C SER A 118 -3.74 40.75 -23.02
N LYS A 119 -2.53 40.22 -23.27
CA LYS A 119 -1.69 40.64 -24.40
C LYS A 119 -2.34 40.34 -25.76
N LYS A 120 -3.01 39.18 -25.89
CA LYS A 120 -3.71 38.81 -27.13
C LYS A 120 -4.89 39.75 -27.43
N LEU A 121 -5.67 40.13 -26.42
CA LEU A 121 -6.79 41.07 -26.62
C LEU A 121 -6.30 42.46 -27.04
N TYR A 122 -5.23 42.97 -26.44
CA TYR A 122 -4.66 44.27 -26.78
C TYR A 122 -4.08 44.31 -28.21
N VAL A 123 -3.41 43.25 -28.65
CA VAL A 123 -2.87 43.19 -30.02
C VAL A 123 -4.01 43.14 -31.05
N LEU A 124 -5.07 42.36 -30.77
CA LEU A 124 -6.22 42.26 -31.68
C LEU A 124 -6.97 43.59 -31.79
N SER A 125 -7.20 44.28 -30.67
CA SER A 125 -7.87 45.59 -30.69
C SER A 125 -7.07 46.65 -31.43
N PHE A 126 -5.74 46.64 -31.27
CA PHE A 126 -4.85 47.57 -31.98
C PHE A 126 -4.87 47.34 -33.49
N LEU A 127 -4.85 46.08 -33.94
CA LEU A 127 -4.93 45.72 -35.36
C LEU A 127 -6.27 46.16 -35.97
N ILE A 128 -7.39 45.91 -35.28
CA ILE A 128 -8.72 46.35 -35.73
C ILE A 128 -8.79 47.88 -35.83
N ALA A 129 -8.32 48.61 -34.81
CA ALA A 129 -8.30 50.06 -34.84
C ALA A 129 -7.46 50.62 -35.99
N SER A 130 -6.28 50.03 -36.25
CA SER A 130 -5.42 50.42 -37.36
C SER A 130 -6.04 50.16 -38.73
N ALA A 131 -6.74 49.03 -38.90
CA ALA A 131 -7.45 48.71 -40.14
C ALA A 131 -8.63 49.67 -40.40
N ILE A 132 -9.37 50.05 -39.37
CA ILE A 132 -10.46 51.03 -39.47
C ILE A 132 -9.90 52.42 -39.86
N LEU A 133 -8.79 52.84 -39.24
CA LEU A 133 -8.13 54.11 -39.58
C LEU A 133 -7.66 54.15 -41.03
N LEU A 134 -7.06 53.06 -41.52
CA LEU A 134 -6.64 52.95 -42.92
C LEU A 134 -7.83 52.97 -43.90
N TYR A 135 -8.95 52.35 -43.53
CA TYR A 135 -10.17 52.35 -44.34
C TYR A 135 -10.84 53.73 -44.41
N LEU A 136 -10.77 54.52 -43.33
CA LEU A 136 -11.35 55.87 -43.30
C LEU A 136 -10.48 56.92 -44.01
N TRP A 137 -9.19 56.63 -44.22
CA TRP A 137 -8.25 57.54 -44.92
C TRP A 137 -8.20 57.29 -46.44
N ASN A 138 -8.81 56.21 -46.92
CA ASN A 138 -8.81 55.80 -48.33
C ASN A 138 -10.18 56.03 -48.98
#